data_AF-A0A1M2UW96-F1
#
_entry.id   AF-A0A1M2UW96-F1
#
_cell.length_a   1.000
_cell.length_b   1.000
_cell.length_c   1.000
_cell.angle_alpha   90.00
_cell.angle_beta   90.00
_cell.angle_gamma   90.00
#
_symmetry.space_group_name_H-M   'P 1'
#
loop_
_entity.id
_entity.type
_entity.pdbx_description
1 polymer ?
#
loop_
_entity_poly.entity_id
_entity_poly.type
_entity_poly.pdbx_seq_one_letter_code
_entity_poly.pdbx_strand_id
1 'polypeptide(L)'
;MLSYLHAFHAGNFADVQKHAALTLALAMMQAKKTPIACFDTHAGSAMYDLASDRARKTAEADSGIQRLWAMRQRLSSPDWRPMLEVLARHNGAGETLAHYPGSPAWFAEFARPGDSVTAFELHPSEGRALEAWARDAGVRVLQQDGLAGLVRQLPPPQPRLLTLIDPSYEIKDDYQQVSDTLHKAWKKCRHGVYLIWYPILTSGLEQRLISELEKGEVRKILRHEVRLDQPPERGMVGSGMLVVNPPWGFEQRLAAMMDDVQGEPGLGLSQSLNWLVPE
;
A
#
# COMPACT_ATOMS: atom_id res chain seq x y z
N MET A 1 9.00 -19.49 9.41
CA MET A 1 9.41 -19.65 7.99
C MET A 1 8.62 -18.61 7.23
N LEU A 2 9.29 -17.69 6.52
CA LEU A 2 8.61 -16.70 5.69
C LEU A 2 8.14 -17.44 4.44
N SER A 3 6.85 -17.78 4.37
CA SER A 3 6.29 -18.57 3.26
C SER A 3 5.53 -17.73 2.26
N TYR A 4 5.10 -16.53 2.66
CA TYR A 4 4.36 -15.63 1.80
C TYR A 4 5.25 -15.05 0.72
N LEU A 5 4.78 -15.16 -0.52
CA LEU A 5 5.40 -14.55 -1.68
C LEU A 5 4.34 -13.71 -2.39
N HIS A 6 4.57 -12.41 -2.46
CA HIS A 6 3.58 -11.47 -2.99
C HIS A 6 3.30 -11.67 -4.49
N ALA A 7 4.22 -12.31 -5.23
CA ALA A 7 4.03 -12.63 -6.64
C ALA A 7 2.78 -13.48 -6.95
N PHE A 8 2.23 -14.23 -5.98
CA PHE A 8 0.95 -14.94 -6.15
C PHE A 8 -0.27 -14.03 -6.08
N HIS A 9 -0.15 -12.82 -5.56
CA HIS A 9 -1.28 -11.93 -5.27
C HIS A 9 -1.15 -10.56 -5.94
N ALA A 10 -0.01 -10.32 -6.61
CA ALA A 10 0.33 -9.05 -7.21
C ALA A 10 -0.78 -8.55 -8.15
N GLY A 11 -1.26 -7.34 -7.90
CA GLY A 11 -2.27 -6.68 -8.70
C GLY A 11 -3.70 -7.12 -8.41
N ASN A 12 -3.96 -7.83 -7.30
CA ASN A 12 -5.33 -8.11 -6.88
C ASN A 12 -6.09 -6.84 -6.42
N PHE A 13 -7.35 -7.00 -6.01
CA PHE A 13 -8.18 -5.86 -5.57
C PHE A 13 -7.60 -5.13 -4.35
N ALA A 14 -6.91 -5.83 -3.45
CA ALA A 14 -6.32 -5.27 -2.25
C ALA A 14 -5.10 -4.41 -2.59
N ASP A 15 -4.29 -4.85 -3.54
CA ASP A 15 -3.19 -4.06 -4.11
C ASP A 15 -3.70 -2.81 -4.83
N VAL A 16 -4.82 -2.90 -5.55
CA VAL A 16 -5.45 -1.72 -6.18
C VAL A 16 -5.83 -0.68 -5.10
N GLN A 17 -6.50 -1.09 -4.03
CA GLN A 17 -6.85 -0.19 -2.92
C GLN A 17 -5.59 0.42 -2.26
N LYS A 18 -4.62 -0.44 -1.92
CA LYS A 18 -3.38 -0.03 -1.25
C LYS A 18 -2.59 0.97 -2.08
N HIS A 19 -2.38 0.68 -3.36
CA HIS A 19 -1.59 1.53 -4.25
C HIS A 19 -2.36 2.77 -4.70
N ALA A 20 -3.69 2.74 -4.78
CA ALA A 20 -4.51 3.95 -4.93
C ALA A 20 -4.32 4.91 -3.74
N ALA A 21 -4.39 4.40 -2.51
CA ALA A 21 -4.16 5.20 -1.30
C ALA A 21 -2.72 5.74 -1.23
N LEU A 22 -1.72 4.91 -1.57
CA LEU A 22 -0.31 5.32 -1.59
C LEU A 22 -0.04 6.40 -2.64
N THR A 23 -0.47 6.20 -3.88
CA THR A 23 -0.25 7.14 -4.98
C THR A 23 -0.98 8.47 -4.75
N LEU A 24 -2.19 8.43 -4.18
CA LEU A 24 -2.92 9.61 -3.76
C LEU A 24 -2.16 10.38 -2.66
N ALA A 25 -1.66 9.69 -1.63
CA ALA A 25 -0.90 10.32 -0.56
C ALA A 25 0.39 10.97 -1.10
N LEU A 26 1.13 10.27 -1.96
CA LEU A 26 2.32 10.79 -2.64
C LEU A 26 2.00 12.06 -3.44
N ALA A 27 1.02 11.99 -4.34
CA ALA A 27 0.62 13.11 -5.19
C ALA A 27 0.19 14.33 -4.36
N MET A 28 -0.61 14.12 -3.30
CA MET A 28 -1.08 15.18 -2.43
C MET A 28 0.04 15.82 -1.62
N MET A 29 0.96 15.01 -1.07
CA MET A 29 2.09 15.53 -0.32
C MET A 29 3.05 16.32 -1.22
N GLN A 30 3.13 16.03 -2.51
CA GLN A 30 4.00 16.77 -3.42
C GLN A 30 3.56 18.20 -3.72
N ALA A 31 2.34 18.61 -3.33
CA ALA A 31 1.90 19.99 -3.39
C ALA A 31 2.85 20.97 -2.67
N LYS A 32 3.59 20.49 -1.64
CA LYS A 32 4.68 21.26 -1.03
C LYS A 32 6.04 20.83 -1.62
N LYS A 33 6.91 21.81 -1.82
CA LYS A 33 8.28 21.62 -2.33
C LYS A 33 9.24 20.99 -1.31
N THR A 34 8.90 20.99 -0.03
CA THR A 34 9.80 20.45 1.00
C THR A 34 10.03 18.94 0.80
N PRO A 35 11.22 18.41 1.07
CA PRO A 35 11.50 16.99 0.90
C PRO A 35 10.65 16.06 1.77
N ILE A 36 10.49 14.82 1.34
CA ILE A 36 9.81 13.72 2.03
C ILE A 36 10.78 12.55 2.22
N ALA A 37 10.86 12.03 3.44
CA ALA A 37 11.40 10.69 3.69
C ALA A 37 10.27 9.67 3.52
N CYS A 38 10.45 8.76 2.58
CA CYS A 38 9.55 7.67 2.28
C CYS A 38 10.13 6.36 2.84
N PHE A 39 9.32 5.61 3.57
CA PHE A 39 9.68 4.29 4.09
C PHE A 39 8.66 3.24 3.66
N ASP A 40 9.16 2.10 3.16
CA ASP A 40 8.37 0.91 2.86
C ASP A 40 8.87 -0.24 3.73
N THR A 41 8.08 -0.64 4.73
CA THR A 41 8.52 -1.63 5.73
C THR A 41 8.50 -3.07 5.24
N HIS A 42 7.77 -3.37 4.16
CA HIS A 42 7.58 -4.73 3.63
C HIS A 42 7.53 -4.67 2.10
N ALA A 43 8.69 -4.43 1.52
CA ALA A 43 8.84 -3.97 0.15
C ALA A 43 8.59 -5.03 -0.93
N GLY A 44 8.72 -6.32 -0.60
CA GLY A 44 8.67 -7.41 -1.56
C GLY A 44 9.73 -7.26 -2.66
N SER A 45 9.42 -7.72 -3.88
CA SER A 45 10.35 -7.72 -5.02
C SER A 45 10.31 -6.44 -5.88
N ALA A 46 9.55 -5.42 -5.48
CA ALA A 46 9.28 -4.18 -6.22
C ALA A 46 8.57 -4.29 -7.58
N MET A 47 8.84 -5.29 -8.41
CA MET A 47 8.20 -5.50 -9.70
C MET A 47 7.77 -6.96 -9.86
N TYR A 48 6.57 -7.18 -10.39
CA TYR A 48 5.97 -8.50 -10.55
C TYR A 48 5.55 -8.75 -11.99
N ASP A 49 5.95 -9.90 -12.54
CA ASP A 49 5.48 -10.40 -13.84
C ASP A 49 4.13 -11.11 -13.67
N LEU A 50 3.08 -10.52 -14.27
CA LEU A 50 1.71 -11.02 -14.20
C LEU A 50 1.46 -12.25 -15.09
N ALA A 51 2.40 -12.57 -15.99
CA ALA A 51 2.37 -13.78 -16.79
C ALA A 51 3.18 -14.94 -16.16
N SER A 52 3.90 -14.70 -15.07
CA SER A 52 4.69 -15.72 -14.38
C SER A 52 3.83 -16.88 -13.85
N ASP A 53 4.42 -18.07 -13.74
CA ASP A 53 3.75 -19.26 -13.19
C ASP A 53 3.13 -19.01 -11.82
N ARG A 54 3.79 -18.19 -10.98
CA ARG A 54 3.28 -17.83 -9.65
C ARG A 54 2.03 -16.97 -9.75
N ALA A 55 2.06 -15.89 -10.54
CA ALA A 55 0.92 -15.01 -10.74
C ALA A 55 -0.27 -15.74 -11.37
N ARG A 56 -0.01 -16.60 -12.37
CA ARG A 56 -1.06 -17.35 -13.07
C ARG A 56 -1.66 -18.49 -12.25
N LYS A 57 -1.01 -18.94 -11.18
CA LYS A 57 -1.55 -19.97 -10.29
C LYS A 57 -2.85 -19.53 -9.61
N THR A 58 -2.96 -18.25 -9.27
CA THR A 58 -4.15 -17.66 -8.61
C THR A 58 -4.93 -16.77 -9.58
N ALA A 59 -4.23 -16.13 -10.54
CA ALA A 59 -4.77 -15.19 -11.49
C ALA A 59 -5.52 -13.99 -10.87
N GLU A 60 -5.19 -13.61 -9.63
CA GLU A 60 -5.92 -12.56 -8.91
C GLU A 60 -5.84 -11.17 -9.58
N ALA A 61 -4.78 -10.92 -10.36
CA ALA A 61 -4.62 -9.71 -11.16
C ALA A 61 -5.75 -9.50 -12.19
N ASP A 62 -6.35 -10.58 -12.69
CA ASP A 62 -7.38 -10.55 -13.73
C ASP A 62 -8.66 -9.84 -13.21
N SER A 63 -9.02 -10.10 -11.95
CA SER A 63 -10.14 -9.44 -11.26
C SER A 63 -9.76 -8.12 -10.57
N GLY A 64 -8.46 -7.79 -10.50
CA GLY A 64 -7.95 -6.58 -9.88
C GLY A 64 -7.46 -5.57 -10.91
N ILE A 65 -6.15 -5.46 -11.05
CA ILE A 65 -5.52 -4.40 -11.84
C ILE A 65 -5.83 -4.49 -13.33
N GLN A 66 -5.97 -5.69 -13.90
CA GLN A 66 -6.34 -5.82 -15.31
C GLN A 66 -7.73 -5.24 -15.58
N ARG A 67 -8.64 -5.41 -14.62
CA ARG A 67 -10.01 -4.89 -14.69
C ARG A 67 -10.05 -3.38 -14.55
N LEU A 68 -9.31 -2.81 -13.59
CA LEU A 68 -9.08 -1.37 -13.48
C LEU A 68 -8.51 -0.81 -14.81
N TRP A 69 -7.48 -1.48 -15.34
CA TRP A 69 -6.85 -1.08 -16.59
C TRP A 69 -7.84 -1.10 -17.76
N ALA A 70 -8.60 -2.17 -17.94
CA ALA A 70 -9.59 -2.29 -19.00
C ALA A 70 -10.65 -1.18 -18.95
N MET A 71 -11.05 -0.75 -17.75
CA MET A 71 -12.06 0.30 -17.56
C MET A 71 -11.50 1.72 -17.41
N ARG A 72 -10.18 1.91 -17.55
CA ARG A 72 -9.48 3.19 -17.28
C ARG A 72 -10.08 4.44 -17.95
N GLN A 73 -10.73 4.28 -19.10
CA GLN A 73 -11.38 5.38 -19.84
C GLN A 73 -12.74 5.80 -19.23
N ARG A 74 -13.28 5.02 -18.28
CA ARG A 74 -14.55 5.27 -17.61
C ARG A 74 -14.37 5.85 -16.20
N LEU A 75 -13.14 5.92 -15.70
CA LEU A 75 -12.85 6.45 -14.37
C LEU A 75 -13.08 7.96 -14.38
N SER A 76 -13.89 8.44 -13.45
CA SER A 76 -14.28 9.85 -13.38
C SER A 76 -13.34 10.67 -12.49
N SER A 77 -12.73 10.05 -11.48
CA SER A 77 -11.80 10.71 -10.59
C SER A 77 -10.47 10.99 -11.29
N PRO A 78 -10.00 12.26 -11.33
CA PRO A 78 -8.71 12.60 -11.93
C PRO A 78 -7.52 12.03 -11.16
N ASP A 79 -7.75 11.57 -9.93
CA ASP A 79 -6.71 11.05 -9.03
C ASP A 79 -6.21 9.66 -9.42
N TRP A 80 -6.91 8.98 -10.33
CA TRP A 80 -6.40 7.77 -10.98
C TRP A 80 -5.24 8.05 -11.94
N ARG A 81 -5.16 9.26 -12.50
CA ARG A 81 -4.20 9.57 -13.58
C ARG A 81 -2.74 9.27 -13.21
N PRO A 82 -2.19 9.70 -12.05
CA PRO A 82 -0.81 9.40 -11.69
C PRO A 82 -0.51 7.90 -11.63
N MET A 83 -1.45 7.10 -11.13
CA MET A 83 -1.32 5.64 -11.08
C MET A 83 -1.33 5.03 -12.49
N LEU A 84 -2.29 5.43 -13.33
CA LEU A 84 -2.40 4.94 -14.71
C LEU A 84 -1.19 5.30 -15.57
N GLU A 85 -0.62 6.49 -15.39
CA GLU A 85 0.58 6.95 -16.12
C GLU A 85 1.82 6.10 -15.77
N VAL A 86 2.00 5.73 -14.51
CA VAL A 86 3.06 4.80 -14.09
C VAL A 86 2.83 3.41 -14.70
N LEU A 87 1.60 2.88 -14.62
CA LEU A 87 1.29 1.56 -15.21
C LEU A 87 1.59 1.55 -16.71
N ALA A 88 1.20 2.61 -17.43
CA ALA A 88 1.49 2.78 -18.85
C ALA A 88 3.00 2.85 -19.14
N ARG A 89 3.80 3.50 -18.28
CA ARG A 89 5.26 3.56 -18.47
C ARG A 89 5.92 2.18 -18.35
N HIS A 90 5.44 1.33 -17.45
CA HIS A 90 5.98 -0.04 -17.28
C HIS A 90 5.44 -1.06 -18.29
N ASN A 91 4.32 -0.78 -18.97
CA ASN A 91 3.63 -1.75 -19.82
C ASN A 91 3.40 -1.29 -21.26
N GLY A 92 3.71 -0.05 -21.59
CA GLY A 92 3.32 0.59 -22.85
C GLY A 92 1.81 0.82 -22.94
N ALA A 93 1.32 0.95 -24.18
CA ALA A 93 -0.08 1.23 -24.47
C ALA A 93 -0.93 -0.04 -24.73
N GLY A 94 -0.51 -1.19 -24.22
CA GLY A 94 -1.19 -2.47 -24.41
C GLY A 94 -2.59 -2.53 -23.81
N GLU A 95 -3.43 -3.44 -24.31
CA GLU A 95 -4.77 -3.70 -23.77
C GLU A 95 -4.73 -4.37 -22.41
N THR A 96 -3.65 -5.09 -22.10
CA THR A 96 -3.40 -5.76 -20.82
C THR A 96 -2.04 -5.36 -20.25
N LEU A 97 -1.90 -5.50 -18.94
CA LEU A 97 -0.64 -5.26 -18.23
C LEU A 97 0.18 -6.55 -18.16
N ALA A 98 1.46 -6.49 -18.49
CA ALA A 98 2.41 -7.60 -18.33
C ALA A 98 3.10 -7.57 -16.96
N HIS A 99 3.37 -6.38 -16.44
CA HIS A 99 4.08 -6.16 -15.20
C HIS A 99 3.27 -5.28 -14.25
N TYR A 100 3.34 -5.61 -12.97
CA TYR A 100 2.74 -4.82 -11.90
C TYR A 100 3.83 -4.25 -10.97
N PRO A 101 3.91 -2.93 -10.80
CA PRO A 101 4.78 -2.32 -9.79
C PRO A 101 4.20 -2.52 -8.38
N GLY A 102 5.07 -2.95 -7.46
CA GLY A 102 4.84 -2.94 -6.02
C GLY A 102 5.16 -1.58 -5.38
N SER A 103 4.92 -1.45 -4.08
CA SER A 103 5.10 -0.22 -3.31
C SER A 103 6.46 0.47 -3.44
N PRO A 104 7.62 -0.24 -3.54
CA PRO A 104 8.90 0.44 -3.75
C PRO A 104 8.96 1.19 -5.08
N ALA A 105 8.40 0.60 -6.14
CA ALA A 105 8.35 1.22 -7.45
C ALA A 105 7.43 2.45 -7.46
N TRP A 106 6.30 2.39 -6.77
CA TRP A 106 5.44 3.57 -6.56
C TRP A 106 6.17 4.69 -5.81
N PHE A 107 6.94 4.37 -4.77
CA PHE A 107 7.74 5.39 -4.10
C PHE A 107 8.81 6.00 -5.01
N ALA A 108 9.52 5.17 -5.79
CA ALA A 108 10.57 5.61 -6.69
C ALA A 108 10.04 6.50 -7.83
N GLU A 109 8.93 6.09 -8.46
CA GLU A 109 8.31 6.82 -9.57
C GLU A 109 7.84 8.24 -9.19
N PHE A 110 7.52 8.44 -7.91
CA PHE A 110 7.09 9.71 -7.38
C PHE A 110 8.25 10.48 -6.71
N ALA A 111 9.40 9.86 -6.45
CA ALA A 111 10.49 10.53 -5.75
C ALA A 111 11.04 11.73 -6.55
N ARG A 112 11.23 12.86 -5.87
CA ARG A 112 11.82 14.09 -6.45
C ARG A 112 13.23 14.31 -5.88
N PRO A 113 14.04 15.19 -6.49
CA PRO A 113 15.31 15.60 -5.90
C PRO A 113 15.15 16.08 -4.44
N GLY A 114 15.90 15.46 -3.53
CA GLY A 114 15.88 15.73 -2.09
C GLY A 114 14.97 14.80 -1.28
N ASP A 115 13.97 14.18 -1.90
CA ASP A 115 13.21 13.08 -1.28
C ASP A 115 14.14 11.86 -1.10
N SER A 116 13.82 10.98 -0.15
CA SER A 116 14.56 9.72 0.03
C SER A 116 13.61 8.56 0.15
N VAL A 117 13.91 7.43 -0.49
CA VAL A 117 13.13 6.19 -0.38
C VAL A 117 13.98 5.12 0.30
N THR A 118 13.47 4.55 1.39
CA THR A 118 14.08 3.40 2.06
C THR A 118 13.09 2.23 2.11
N ALA A 119 13.50 1.10 1.57
CA ALA A 119 12.71 -0.12 1.47
C ALA A 119 13.34 -1.23 2.32
N PHE A 120 12.53 -1.91 3.13
CA PHE A 120 12.96 -3.05 3.94
C PHE A 120 12.33 -4.32 3.42
N GLU A 121 13.11 -5.40 3.37
CA GLU A 121 12.62 -6.73 2.99
C GLU A 121 13.39 -7.80 3.77
N LEU A 122 12.66 -8.70 4.44
CA LEU A 122 13.27 -9.72 5.28
C LEU A 122 13.52 -11.04 4.51
N HIS A 123 12.69 -11.35 3.51
CA HIS A 123 12.78 -12.55 2.70
C HIS A 123 14.00 -12.50 1.77
N PRO A 124 14.99 -13.43 1.89
CA PRO A 124 16.25 -13.31 1.16
C PRO A 124 16.12 -13.33 -0.37
N SER A 125 15.14 -14.03 -0.94
CA SER A 125 14.95 -14.02 -2.40
C SER A 125 14.32 -12.73 -2.90
N GLU A 126 13.33 -12.20 -2.18
CA GLU A 126 12.64 -10.97 -2.56
C GLU A 126 13.60 -9.79 -2.36
N GLY A 127 14.36 -9.79 -1.26
CA GLY A 127 15.42 -8.81 -0.99
C GLY A 127 16.47 -8.75 -2.10
N ARG A 128 16.91 -9.89 -2.65
CA ARG A 128 17.83 -9.90 -3.81
C ARG A 128 17.21 -9.31 -5.08
N ALA A 129 15.93 -9.60 -5.36
CA ALA A 129 15.22 -9.03 -6.49
C ALA A 129 15.05 -7.50 -6.33
N LEU A 130 14.66 -7.08 -5.13
CA LEU A 130 14.54 -5.68 -4.72
C LEU A 130 15.87 -4.93 -4.84
N GLU A 131 16.97 -5.50 -4.33
CA GLU A 131 18.31 -4.91 -4.46
C GLU A 131 18.75 -4.78 -5.91
N ALA A 132 18.46 -5.78 -6.75
CA ALA A 132 18.79 -5.74 -8.17
C ALA A 132 18.02 -4.61 -8.89
N TRP A 133 16.71 -4.52 -8.64
CA TRP A 133 15.85 -3.46 -9.18
C TRP A 133 16.28 -2.07 -8.67
N ALA A 134 16.65 -1.95 -7.40
CA ALA A 134 16.93 -0.67 -6.75
C ALA A 134 18.22 0.03 -7.24
N ARG A 135 19.13 -0.68 -7.91
CA ARG A 135 20.41 -0.13 -8.41
C ARG A 135 20.23 1.12 -9.27
N ASP A 136 19.15 1.14 -10.05
CA ASP A 136 18.84 2.23 -10.98
C ASP A 136 17.60 3.04 -10.56
N ALA A 137 16.96 2.67 -9.43
CA ALA A 137 15.70 3.27 -8.99
C ALA A 137 15.86 4.36 -7.90
N GLY A 138 17.09 4.59 -7.41
CA GLY A 138 17.33 5.57 -6.35
C GLY A 138 16.72 5.19 -4.99
N VAL A 139 16.52 3.89 -4.76
CA VAL A 139 15.92 3.34 -3.52
C VAL A 139 17.02 2.73 -2.65
N ARG A 140 17.04 3.09 -1.37
CA ARG A 140 17.91 2.44 -0.38
C ARG A 140 17.23 1.16 0.12
N VAL A 141 17.84 0.00 -0.16
CA VAL A 141 17.33 -1.30 0.29
C VAL A 141 18.06 -1.75 1.57
N LEU A 142 17.30 -2.30 2.52
CA LEU A 142 17.82 -2.86 3.76
C LEU A 142 17.21 -4.24 4.01
N GLN A 143 18.02 -5.29 3.91
CA GLN A 143 17.56 -6.65 4.16
C GLN A 143 17.47 -6.96 5.67
N GLN A 144 16.40 -6.50 6.31
CA GLN A 144 16.16 -6.64 7.76
C GLN A 144 14.67 -6.48 8.08
N ASP A 145 14.32 -6.65 9.36
CA ASP A 145 12.97 -6.38 9.86
C ASP A 145 12.59 -4.90 9.65
N GLY A 146 11.53 -4.65 8.88
CA GLY A 146 11.13 -3.31 8.50
C GLY A 146 10.39 -2.53 9.59
N LEU A 147 9.68 -3.20 10.49
CA LEU A 147 9.01 -2.56 11.62
C LEU A 147 10.06 -2.00 12.61
N ALA A 148 11.02 -2.82 13.00
CA ALA A 148 12.16 -2.41 13.81
C ALA A 148 13.06 -1.41 13.06
N GLY A 149 13.28 -1.64 11.76
CA GLY A 149 14.06 -0.78 10.88
C GLY A 149 13.51 0.65 10.79
N LEU A 150 12.18 0.80 10.66
CA LEU A 150 11.50 2.09 10.67
C LEU A 150 11.79 2.85 11.96
N VAL A 151 11.52 2.26 13.12
CA VAL A 151 11.68 2.93 14.43
C VAL A 151 13.12 3.41 14.66
N ARG A 152 14.11 2.65 14.16
CA ARG A 152 15.53 3.02 14.24
C ARG A 152 15.90 4.21 13.36
N GLN A 153 15.22 4.42 12.24
CA GLN A 153 15.49 5.50 11.30
C GLN A 153 14.66 6.77 11.56
N LEU A 154 13.76 6.75 12.55
CA LEU A 154 12.95 7.89 12.93
C LEU A 154 13.55 8.69 14.12
N PRO A 155 13.49 10.04 14.07
CA PRO A 155 12.99 10.86 12.96
C PRO A 155 14.00 10.94 11.79
N PRO A 156 13.54 11.07 10.53
CA PRO A 156 14.42 11.22 9.38
C PRO A 156 14.96 12.66 9.28
N PRO A 157 16.01 12.90 8.48
CA PRO A 157 16.54 14.25 8.26
C PRO A 157 15.61 15.14 7.42
N GLN A 158 14.74 14.55 6.57
CA GLN A 158 13.74 15.30 5.83
C GLN A 158 12.63 15.83 6.76
N PRO A 159 12.07 17.01 6.48
CA PRO A 159 11.06 17.62 7.34
C PRO A 159 9.70 16.90 7.31
N ARG A 160 9.49 15.98 6.37
CA ARG A 160 8.22 15.26 6.18
C ARG A 160 8.47 13.78 6.04
N LEU A 161 7.50 12.99 6.48
CA LEU A 161 7.55 11.54 6.51
C LEU A 161 6.30 10.97 5.85
N LEU A 162 6.49 9.99 4.95
CA LEU A 162 5.46 9.11 4.45
C LEU A 162 5.92 7.67 4.67
N THR A 163 5.09 6.82 5.27
CA THR A 163 5.45 5.42 5.53
C THR A 163 4.32 4.51 5.10
N LEU A 164 4.66 3.40 4.43
CA LEU A 164 3.78 2.26 4.21
C LEU A 164 4.16 1.09 5.13
N ILE A 165 3.17 0.59 5.85
CA ILE A 165 3.24 -0.62 6.67
C ILE A 165 2.30 -1.67 6.09
N ASP A 166 2.87 -2.71 5.50
CA ASP A 166 2.16 -3.72 4.70
C ASP A 166 2.72 -5.14 4.93
N PRO A 167 2.69 -5.67 6.17
CA PRO A 167 3.15 -7.03 6.41
C PRO A 167 2.23 -8.06 5.74
N SER A 168 2.72 -9.29 5.60
CA SER A 168 1.93 -10.40 5.06
C SER A 168 0.81 -10.87 5.99
N TYR A 169 0.89 -10.54 7.29
CA TYR A 169 0.00 -11.04 8.36
C TYR A 169 -0.03 -12.57 8.45
N GLU A 170 1.07 -13.24 8.12
CA GLU A 170 1.21 -14.70 8.27
C GLU A 170 1.19 -15.13 9.74
N ILE A 171 1.65 -14.27 10.64
CA ILE A 171 1.76 -14.58 12.07
C ILE A 171 0.75 -13.72 12.83
N LYS A 172 0.01 -14.33 13.77
CA LYS A 172 -1.03 -13.64 14.55
C LYS A 172 -0.52 -12.41 15.30
N ASP A 173 0.75 -12.41 15.66
CA ASP A 173 1.39 -11.32 16.40
C ASP A 173 1.71 -10.11 15.50
N ASP A 174 1.64 -10.24 14.17
CA ASP A 174 1.89 -9.15 13.22
C ASP A 174 0.96 -7.96 13.49
N TYR A 175 -0.32 -8.22 13.79
CA TYR A 175 -1.29 -7.16 14.13
C TYR A 175 -0.87 -6.34 15.35
N GLN A 176 -0.36 -6.99 16.41
CA GLN A 176 0.13 -6.29 17.59
C GLN A 176 1.43 -5.54 17.30
N GLN A 177 2.36 -6.19 16.59
CA GLN A 177 3.64 -5.59 16.24
C GLN A 177 3.49 -4.33 15.38
N VAL A 178 2.53 -4.33 14.45
CA VAL A 178 2.17 -3.16 13.64
C VAL A 178 1.65 -2.02 14.53
N SER A 179 0.72 -2.32 15.46
CA SER A 179 0.20 -1.32 16.40
C SER A 179 1.32 -0.72 17.26
N ASP A 180 2.15 -1.56 17.88
CA ASP A 180 3.27 -1.14 18.72
C ASP A 180 4.28 -0.29 17.95
N THR A 181 4.56 -0.67 16.71
CA THR A 181 5.49 0.03 15.82
C THR A 181 4.93 1.39 15.44
N LEU A 182 3.66 1.48 15.08
CA LEU A 182 3.00 2.74 14.76
C LEU A 182 3.04 3.71 15.94
N HIS A 183 2.76 3.25 17.15
CA HIS A 183 2.85 4.08 18.35
C HIS A 183 4.27 4.64 18.57
N LYS A 184 5.31 3.80 18.44
CA LYS A 184 6.72 4.21 18.58
C LYS A 184 7.13 5.19 17.48
N ALA A 185 6.75 4.90 16.24
CA ALA A 185 7.04 5.74 15.07
C ALA A 185 6.37 7.11 15.19
N TRP A 186 5.07 7.13 15.50
CA TRP A 186 4.30 8.36 15.69
C TRP A 186 4.85 9.22 16.83
N LYS A 187 5.26 8.62 17.97
CA LYS A 187 5.90 9.38 19.07
C LYS A 187 7.20 10.07 18.64
N LYS A 188 7.95 9.47 17.72
CA LYS A 188 9.19 10.02 17.15
C LYS A 188 8.94 11.04 16.05
N CYS A 189 7.87 10.90 15.29
CA CYS A 189 7.50 11.80 14.18
C CYS A 189 5.98 11.96 14.12
N ARG A 190 5.45 12.84 14.99
CA ARG A 190 3.99 13.03 15.20
C ARG A 190 3.26 13.57 13.99
N HIS A 191 3.95 14.32 13.13
CA HIS A 191 3.42 14.90 11.90
C HIS A 191 3.58 13.98 10.68
N GLY A 192 4.15 12.79 10.85
CA GLY A 192 4.31 11.83 9.77
C GLY A 192 2.98 11.31 9.25
N VAL A 193 2.92 11.03 7.96
CA VAL A 193 1.80 10.32 7.32
C VAL A 193 2.13 8.84 7.31
N TYR A 194 1.28 8.02 7.93
CA TYR A 194 1.46 6.57 8.00
C TYR A 194 0.28 5.89 7.34
N LEU A 195 0.55 5.04 6.36
CA LEU A 195 -0.40 4.17 5.70
C LEU A 195 -0.16 2.76 6.21
N ILE A 196 -1.20 2.11 6.70
CA ILE A 196 -1.15 0.76 7.22
C ILE A 196 -2.19 -0.05 6.46
N TRP A 197 -1.74 -0.99 5.64
CA TRP A 197 -2.62 -1.95 4.99
C TRP A 197 -2.90 -3.12 5.94
N TYR A 198 -4.11 -3.68 5.89
CA TYR A 198 -4.43 -4.93 6.59
C TYR A 198 -5.46 -5.76 5.81
N PRO A 199 -5.37 -7.10 5.85
CA PRO A 199 -6.37 -7.96 5.25
C PRO A 199 -7.57 -8.09 6.20
N ILE A 200 -8.77 -8.14 5.63
CA ILE A 200 -9.98 -8.54 6.34
C ILE A 200 -10.20 -10.02 6.04
N LEU A 201 -9.89 -10.86 7.03
CA LEU A 201 -10.00 -12.31 6.91
C LEU A 201 -11.31 -12.79 7.56
N THR A 202 -11.80 -13.96 7.16
CA THR A 202 -12.98 -14.58 7.82
C THR A 202 -12.79 -14.84 9.31
N SER A 203 -11.54 -14.86 9.80
CA SER A 203 -11.22 -15.02 11.22
C SER A 203 -11.41 -13.75 12.07
N GLY A 204 -11.52 -12.56 11.46
CA GLY A 204 -11.67 -11.29 12.19
C GLY A 204 -10.45 -10.85 13.01
N LEU A 205 -9.23 -11.30 12.65
CA LEU A 205 -8.01 -11.01 13.43
C LEU A 205 -7.60 -9.53 13.35
N GLU A 206 -8.00 -8.84 12.29
CA GLU A 206 -7.75 -7.42 12.08
C GLU A 206 -8.37 -6.53 13.17
N GLN A 207 -9.44 -7.01 13.83
CA GLN A 207 -10.08 -6.28 14.93
C GLN A 207 -9.12 -6.02 16.10
N ARG A 208 -8.06 -6.83 16.25
CA ARG A 208 -7.01 -6.59 17.25
C ARG A 208 -6.25 -5.30 16.94
N LEU A 209 -5.77 -5.15 15.72
CA LEU A 209 -5.08 -3.93 15.28
C LEU A 209 -5.97 -2.70 15.45
N ILE A 210 -7.22 -2.80 15.01
CA ILE A 210 -8.21 -1.72 15.09
C ILE A 210 -8.44 -1.30 16.55
N SER A 211 -8.76 -2.26 17.43
CA SER A 211 -9.04 -2.01 18.86
C SER A 211 -7.85 -1.41 19.62
N GLU A 212 -6.62 -1.85 19.30
CA GLU A 212 -5.41 -1.34 19.95
C GLU A 212 -5.12 0.11 19.53
N LEU A 213 -5.39 0.46 18.27
CA LEU A 213 -5.21 1.83 17.79
C LEU A 213 -6.31 2.79 18.29
N GLU A 214 -7.55 2.33 18.42
CA GLU A 214 -8.64 3.12 19.02
C GLU A 214 -8.37 3.51 20.47
N LYS A 215 -7.82 2.57 21.26
CA LYS A 215 -7.46 2.80 22.67
C LYS A 215 -6.13 3.52 22.85
N GLY A 216 -5.36 3.64 21.77
CA GLY A 216 -4.02 4.18 21.74
C GLY A 216 -3.94 5.70 21.88
N GLU A 217 -2.71 6.21 21.80
CA GLU A 217 -2.43 7.66 21.84
C GLU A 217 -2.43 8.31 20.46
N VAL A 218 -2.38 7.51 19.38
CA VAL A 218 -2.38 8.03 18.01
C VAL A 218 -3.77 8.62 17.70
N ARG A 219 -3.80 9.77 17.05
CA ARG A 219 -5.01 10.50 16.68
C ARG A 219 -5.06 10.71 15.17
N LYS A 220 -6.21 11.19 14.68
CA LYS A 220 -6.41 11.51 13.26
C LYS A 220 -6.12 10.30 12.36
N ILE A 221 -6.79 9.19 12.68
CA ILE A 221 -6.70 7.92 11.97
C ILE A 221 -7.96 7.77 11.11
N LEU A 222 -7.79 7.93 9.80
CA LEU A 222 -8.81 7.60 8.82
C LEU A 222 -8.75 6.09 8.54
N ARG A 223 -9.92 5.44 8.48
CA ARG A 223 -10.06 4.03 8.11
C ARG A 223 -10.88 3.95 6.82
N HIS A 224 -10.30 3.30 5.82
CA HIS A 224 -10.96 2.99 4.56
C HIS A 224 -10.90 1.48 4.32
N GLU A 225 -12.03 0.83 4.18
CA GLU A 225 -12.13 -0.62 3.94
C GLU A 225 -12.87 -0.90 2.63
N VAL A 226 -12.44 -1.93 1.92
CA VAL A 226 -13.17 -2.54 0.81
C VAL A 226 -13.50 -3.97 1.16
N ARG A 227 -14.66 -4.45 0.71
CA ARG A 227 -15.11 -5.84 0.86
C ARG A 227 -15.59 -6.35 -0.48
N LEU A 228 -15.26 -7.59 -0.80
CA LEU A 228 -15.79 -8.26 -1.99
C LEU A 228 -17.29 -8.43 -1.84
N ASP A 229 -18.04 -8.13 -2.90
CA ASP A 229 -19.50 -8.31 -2.95
C ASP A 229 -19.87 -9.79 -2.91
N GLN A 230 -18.98 -10.65 -3.44
CA GLN A 230 -19.06 -12.11 -3.38
C GLN A 230 -17.83 -12.65 -2.63
N PRO A 231 -17.81 -12.56 -1.28
CA PRO A 231 -16.66 -12.99 -0.50
C PRO A 231 -16.50 -14.51 -0.51
N PRO A 232 -15.27 -15.05 -0.49
CA PRO A 232 -15.04 -16.48 -0.38
C PRO A 232 -15.43 -17.02 1.01
N GLU A 233 -15.70 -18.33 1.10
CA GLU A 233 -15.96 -19.00 2.39
C GLU A 233 -14.77 -18.98 3.35
N ARG A 234 -13.54 -18.93 2.79
CA ARG A 234 -12.29 -18.91 3.54
C ARG A 234 -11.29 -17.95 2.88
N GLY A 235 -10.45 -17.34 3.71
CA GLY A 235 -9.40 -16.43 3.25
C GLY A 235 -9.82 -14.96 3.38
N MET A 236 -9.31 -14.14 2.46
CA MET A 236 -9.51 -12.70 2.47
C MET A 236 -10.85 -12.33 1.84
N VAL A 237 -11.69 -11.64 2.60
CA VAL A 237 -13.01 -11.14 2.17
C VAL A 237 -13.00 -9.64 1.85
N GLY A 238 -11.88 -8.97 2.14
CA GLY A 238 -11.69 -7.55 1.95
C GLY A 238 -10.32 -7.10 2.42
N SER A 239 -10.06 -5.80 2.34
CA SER A 239 -8.83 -5.18 2.85
C SER A 239 -9.11 -3.78 3.36
N GLY A 240 -8.23 -3.30 4.24
CA GLY A 240 -8.34 -1.98 4.83
C GLY A 240 -7.04 -1.20 4.75
N MET A 241 -7.19 0.12 4.72
CA MET A 241 -6.14 1.12 4.87
C MET A 241 -6.45 1.98 6.09
N LEU A 242 -5.55 1.97 7.07
CA LEU A 242 -5.51 3.01 8.10
C LEU A 242 -4.54 4.10 7.64
N VAL A 243 -4.98 5.34 7.66
CA VAL A 243 -4.18 6.50 7.27
C VAL A 243 -4.12 7.47 8.44
N VAL A 244 -2.93 7.58 9.05
CA VAL A 244 -2.65 8.52 10.13
C VAL A 244 -2.21 9.85 9.54
N ASN A 245 -2.77 10.95 10.05
CA ASN A 245 -2.53 12.31 9.56
C ASN A 245 -2.72 12.44 8.03
N PRO A 246 -3.84 11.96 7.46
CA PRO A 246 -4.05 12.05 6.02
C PRO A 246 -3.96 13.51 5.55
N PRO A 247 -3.40 13.77 4.36
CA PRO A 247 -3.44 15.10 3.75
C PRO A 247 -4.87 15.64 3.67
N TRP A 248 -5.06 16.96 3.79
CA TRP A 248 -6.39 17.56 3.73
C TRP A 248 -7.09 17.23 2.40
N GLY A 249 -8.34 16.75 2.47
CA GLY A 249 -9.12 16.30 1.31
C GLY A 249 -8.85 14.86 0.86
N PHE A 250 -7.96 14.13 1.52
CA PHE A 250 -7.62 12.74 1.15
C PHE A 250 -8.83 11.81 1.27
N GLU A 251 -9.62 11.97 2.33
CA GLU A 251 -10.85 11.21 2.57
C GLU A 251 -11.80 11.24 1.36
N GLN A 252 -12.18 12.45 0.92
CA GLN A 252 -13.14 12.62 -0.18
C GLN A 252 -12.57 12.14 -1.51
N ARG A 253 -11.26 12.34 -1.72
CA ARG A 253 -10.58 11.96 -2.96
C ARG A 253 -10.41 10.44 -3.08
N LEU A 254 -10.02 9.76 -1.99
CA LEU A 254 -9.93 8.31 -1.98
C LEU A 254 -11.30 7.67 -2.15
N ALA A 255 -12.33 8.19 -1.46
CA ALA A 255 -13.70 7.70 -1.64
C ALA A 255 -14.15 7.81 -3.10
N ALA A 256 -13.94 8.97 -3.73
CA ALA A 256 -14.28 9.19 -5.14
C ALA A 256 -13.50 8.28 -6.10
N MET A 257 -12.21 8.03 -5.85
CA MET A 257 -11.46 7.03 -6.64
C MET A 257 -12.09 5.65 -6.52
N MET A 258 -12.41 5.23 -5.30
CA MET A 258 -12.93 3.91 -5.05
C MET A 258 -14.38 3.74 -5.53
N ASP A 259 -15.17 4.82 -5.57
CA ASP A 259 -16.52 4.86 -6.15
C ASP A 259 -16.53 4.48 -7.63
N ASP A 260 -15.52 4.92 -8.39
CA ASP A 260 -15.39 4.58 -9.82
C ASP A 260 -15.27 3.06 -10.08
N VAL A 261 -14.85 2.30 -9.07
CA VAL A 261 -14.48 0.88 -9.21
C VAL A 261 -15.32 -0.05 -8.33
N GLN A 262 -16.38 0.44 -7.70
CA GLN A 262 -17.30 -0.40 -6.93
C GLN A 262 -18.19 -1.28 -7.83
N GLY A 263 -18.68 -2.38 -7.27
CA GLY A 263 -19.66 -3.25 -7.90
C GLY A 263 -19.22 -3.85 -9.24
N GLU A 264 -20.20 -4.32 -10.00
CA GLU A 264 -20.05 -4.80 -11.38
C GLU A 264 -20.50 -3.69 -12.36
N PRO A 265 -19.73 -3.35 -13.41
CA PRO A 265 -18.56 -4.05 -13.91
C PRO A 265 -17.20 -3.58 -13.34
N GLY A 266 -17.18 -2.92 -12.17
CA GLY A 266 -16.00 -2.42 -11.45
C GLY A 266 -15.08 -3.51 -10.93
N LEU A 267 -14.79 -3.60 -9.63
CA LEU A 267 -13.95 -4.64 -9.03
C LEU A 267 -14.76 -5.65 -8.21
N GLY A 268 -16.09 -5.59 -8.28
CA GLY A 268 -16.97 -6.46 -7.48
C GLY A 268 -16.77 -6.26 -5.99
N LEU A 269 -16.60 -5.00 -5.57
CA LEU A 269 -16.39 -4.62 -4.18
C LEU A 269 -17.28 -3.46 -3.77
N SER A 270 -17.50 -3.38 -2.46
CA SER A 270 -18.13 -2.26 -1.77
C SER A 270 -17.12 -1.59 -0.85
N GLN A 271 -17.16 -0.27 -0.74
CA GLN A 271 -16.28 0.48 0.17
C GLN A 271 -17.00 0.99 1.42
N SER A 272 -16.21 1.26 2.46
CA SER A 272 -16.63 2.02 3.63
C SER A 272 -15.48 2.90 4.11
N LEU A 273 -15.83 4.08 4.62
CA LEU A 273 -14.87 5.05 5.10
C LEU A 273 -15.39 5.72 6.37
N ASN A 274 -14.54 5.79 7.39
CA ASN A 274 -14.83 6.48 8.64
C ASN A 274 -13.54 6.93 9.34
N TRP A 275 -13.66 7.89 10.25
CA TRP A 275 -12.58 8.19 11.20
C TRP A 275 -12.59 7.12 12.28
N LEU A 276 -11.50 6.36 12.40
CA LEU A 276 -11.30 5.41 13.49
C LEU A 276 -11.04 6.17 14.79
N VAL A 277 -10.16 7.17 14.71
CA VAL A 277 -9.89 8.11 15.80
C VAL A 277 -9.87 9.51 15.21
N PRO A 278 -10.77 10.42 15.63
CA PRO A 278 -10.79 11.80 15.17
C PRO A 278 -9.59 12.61 15.70
N GLU A 279 -9.58 13.92 15.47
CA GLU A 279 -8.56 14.84 16.02
C GLU A 279 -8.48 14.80 17.55
#